data_AF-A0A7Y8NYV5-F1
#
_entry.id   AF-A0A7Y8NYV5-F1
#
_cell.length_a   1.000
_cell.length_b   1.000
_cell.length_c   1.000
_cell.angle_alpha   90.00
_cell.angle_beta   90.00
_cell.angle_gamma   90.00
#
_symmetry.space_group_name_H-M   'P 1'
#
loop_
_entity.id
_entity.type
_entity.pdbx_description
1 polymer ?
#
loop_
_entity_poly.entity_id
_entity_poly.type
_entity_poly.pdbx_seq_one_letter_code
_entity_poly.pdbx_strand_id
1 'polypeptide(L)'
;MKPTLYLLAILLIILSGCTQNYKTLTNQAYLTDDSHGMLDRHKFYQNDSLNLTIEIPWDDSNYSTFELAYFMPRKRQRHVLSITKVNPKKDFILYMDSWNMIVLKKSNINLASFRPYNVEDTTIINYTPLKSTKQIFRKTIIENKNKLIVKNDIIPFGKDYISVISYDQHESKGGYTGIDISNPDDIYFYGEDYLRTLKIAKKTAHYINTQKRFINVNPFTRLDEYFKYGKYNNYRAATLGAEKSSQYHSNEDQQMYEQALATYYSFSHEGNESDSLWRILTHQTHDTIFKQAGSIDDLLKRVDSSQIVIFNEAHNCPQHRYLVGTLLEKFYQKGFRYLGLEAFFNDSLLIKKGYPTSGNGFYLREPVFANLVREAHKMGFKVFGYDSDHNNTREIDQAKNIYDKTIGKDPEAKVLILAGYAHILPNNMAGKLKAISGKEPLTIDQTYTYLHHLNNEVKNDQAYIIQDQGLKNKPDVDMLLWNDLVIKNNCFSLHESRSVKINVPDSVMNNTTVVCIYNKNEYPYSDKNIPIPVILQVIKNKKTNIELSLCTGEYMILYLDDYGNILSKESLHI
;
A
#
# COMPACT_ATOMS: atom_id res chain seq x y z
N MET A 1 -21.92 14.73 -10.55
CA MET A 1 -23.09 14.08 -9.92
C MET A 1 -23.10 12.60 -10.28
N LYS A 2 -22.40 11.80 -9.48
CA LYS A 2 -22.87 10.65 -8.67
C LYS A 2 -22.85 9.28 -9.39
N PRO A 3 -21.75 8.51 -9.21
CA PRO A 3 -21.65 7.05 -9.43
C PRO A 3 -22.47 6.23 -8.41
N THR A 4 -23.18 6.88 -7.50
CA THR A 4 -23.88 6.28 -6.36
C THR A 4 -25.28 5.75 -6.67
N LEU A 5 -25.79 5.90 -7.91
CA LEU A 5 -27.14 5.42 -8.27
C LEU A 5 -27.20 3.99 -8.81
N TYR A 6 -26.08 3.39 -9.25
CA TYR A 6 -26.10 2.08 -9.90
C TYR A 6 -25.86 0.90 -8.95
N LEU A 7 -25.21 1.11 -7.80
CA LEU A 7 -25.13 0.10 -6.74
C LEU A 7 -26.52 -0.19 -6.12
N LEU A 8 -27.43 0.79 -6.16
CA LEU A 8 -28.80 0.63 -5.69
C LEU A 8 -29.62 -0.33 -6.56
N ALA A 9 -29.33 -0.48 -7.86
CA ALA A 9 -30.12 -1.33 -8.74
C ALA A 9 -29.87 -2.83 -8.50
N ILE A 10 -28.64 -3.19 -8.10
CA ILE A 10 -28.31 -4.56 -7.70
C ILE A 10 -28.85 -4.86 -6.30
N LEU A 11 -28.84 -3.87 -5.39
CA LEU A 11 -29.50 -4.03 -4.08
C LEU A 11 -31.03 -4.13 -4.19
N LEU A 12 -31.67 -3.39 -5.10
CA LEU A 12 -33.15 -3.36 -5.23
C LEU A 12 -33.73 -4.62 -5.87
N ILE A 13 -32.99 -5.32 -6.72
CA ILE A 13 -33.42 -6.61 -7.30
C ILE A 13 -33.24 -7.75 -6.27
N ILE A 14 -32.37 -7.57 -5.27
CA ILE A 14 -32.21 -8.47 -4.12
C ILE A 14 -33.26 -8.16 -3.02
N LEU A 15 -33.85 -6.96 -3.00
CA LEU A 15 -34.78 -6.51 -1.95
C LEU A 15 -36.28 -6.66 -2.28
N SER A 16 -36.68 -7.08 -3.49
CA SER A 16 -38.10 -7.31 -3.80
C SER A 16 -38.55 -8.76 -3.55
N GLY A 17 -38.39 -9.24 -2.32
CA GLY A 17 -38.85 -10.58 -1.92
C GLY A 17 -38.43 -10.99 -0.51
N CYS A 18 -39.07 -10.39 0.50
CA CYS A 18 -38.96 -10.71 1.93
C CYS A 18 -37.62 -10.40 2.63
N THR A 19 -37.75 -9.56 3.65
CA THR A 19 -36.77 -9.21 4.67
C THR A 19 -36.22 -10.44 5.40
N GLN A 20 -34.97 -10.81 5.17
CA GLN A 20 -34.12 -11.53 6.13
C GLN A 20 -32.63 -11.31 5.78
N ASN A 21 -31.85 -10.98 6.80
CA ASN A 21 -30.43 -10.58 6.84
C ASN A 21 -29.51 -11.12 5.73
N TYR A 22 -29.22 -10.30 4.71
CA TYR A 22 -28.11 -10.52 3.78
C TYR A 22 -26.88 -9.75 4.28
N LYS A 23 -25.81 -10.44 4.68
CA LYS A 23 -24.49 -9.82 4.81
C LYS A 23 -23.79 -9.94 3.46
N THR A 24 -23.71 -8.85 2.70
CA THR A 24 -22.64 -8.71 1.71
C THR A 24 -21.32 -8.68 2.46
N LEU A 25 -20.58 -9.78 2.44
CA LEU A 25 -19.14 -9.71 2.70
C LEU A 25 -18.54 -8.95 1.52
N THR A 26 -18.31 -7.64 1.67
CA THR A 26 -17.46 -6.86 0.77
C THR A 26 -15.98 -7.19 1.00
N ASN A 27 -15.66 -8.47 1.15
CA ASN A 27 -14.29 -8.96 1.23
C ASN A 27 -13.93 -9.52 -0.15
N GLN A 28 -13.32 -8.67 -0.97
CA GLN A 28 -12.56 -9.15 -2.12
C GLN A 28 -11.48 -10.08 -1.58
N ALA A 29 -11.51 -11.36 -1.95
CA ALA A 29 -10.44 -12.29 -1.63
C ALA A 29 -9.74 -12.64 -2.94
N TYR A 30 -8.42 -12.44 -2.97
CA TYR A 30 -7.58 -12.75 -4.11
C TYR A 30 -7.10 -14.20 -3.94
N LEU A 31 -7.31 -15.04 -4.94
CA LEU A 31 -6.74 -16.37 -5.02
C LEU A 31 -5.96 -16.43 -6.32
N THR A 32 -4.63 -16.55 -6.24
CA THR A 32 -3.81 -16.81 -7.41
C THR A 32 -3.60 -18.33 -7.53
N ASP A 33 -3.87 -18.88 -8.70
CA ASP A 33 -3.37 -20.21 -9.10
C ASP A 33 -1.94 -20.04 -9.63
N ASP A 34 -0.99 -20.81 -9.08
CA ASP A 34 0.46 -20.73 -9.36
C ASP A 34 0.84 -21.09 -10.81
N SER A 35 -0.11 -21.47 -11.66
CA SER A 35 0.21 -22.09 -12.94
C SER A 35 0.48 -21.10 -14.09
N HIS A 36 0.02 -19.84 -14.05
CA HIS A 36 -0.03 -19.02 -15.29
C HIS A 36 0.43 -17.55 -15.18
N GLY A 37 0.87 -17.06 -14.01
CA GLY A 37 1.47 -15.72 -13.90
C GLY A 37 0.53 -14.54 -14.26
N MET A 38 -0.78 -14.78 -14.37
CA MET A 38 -1.81 -13.74 -14.53
C MET A 38 -2.52 -13.51 -13.20
N LEU A 39 -2.92 -12.26 -12.95
CA LEU A 39 -3.58 -11.82 -11.71
C LEU A 39 -5.02 -12.34 -11.67
N ASP A 40 -5.21 -13.59 -11.24
CA ASP A 40 -6.54 -14.12 -10.96
C ASP A 40 -7.14 -13.38 -9.75
N ARG A 41 -7.99 -12.39 -10.00
CA ARG A 41 -8.80 -11.76 -8.94
C ARG A 41 -10.11 -12.52 -8.84
N HIS A 42 -10.57 -12.86 -7.64
CA HIS A 42 -11.83 -13.56 -7.46
C HIS A 42 -12.81 -12.68 -6.66
N LYS A 43 -14.09 -12.70 -7.01
CA LYS A 43 -15.16 -12.10 -6.20
C LYS A 43 -15.98 -13.20 -5.56
N PHE A 44 -16.17 -13.12 -4.25
CA PHE A 44 -16.97 -14.07 -3.49
C PHE A 44 -18.27 -13.42 -3.00
N TYR A 45 -19.38 -14.12 -3.15
CA TYR A 45 -20.67 -13.76 -2.58
C TYR A 45 -21.17 -14.89 -1.69
N GLN A 46 -21.50 -14.58 -0.45
CA GLN A 46 -22.02 -15.55 0.51
C GLN A 46 -23.47 -15.23 0.85
N ASN A 47 -24.31 -16.27 0.89
CA ASN A 47 -25.67 -16.19 1.40
C ASN A 47 -25.86 -17.24 2.51
N ASP A 48 -25.92 -16.77 3.75
CA ASP A 48 -26.02 -17.63 4.93
C ASP A 48 -27.38 -18.35 5.00
N SER A 49 -28.47 -17.69 4.59
CA SER A 49 -29.81 -18.30 4.56
C SER A 49 -29.93 -19.42 3.54
N LEU A 50 -29.13 -19.37 2.47
CA LEU A 50 -29.09 -20.38 1.42
C LEU A 50 -27.92 -21.37 1.59
N ASN A 51 -27.04 -21.17 2.58
CA ASN A 51 -25.78 -21.89 2.76
C ASN A 51 -24.99 -22.00 1.44
N LEU A 52 -24.86 -20.87 0.74
CA LEU A 52 -24.36 -20.78 -0.63
C LEU A 52 -23.15 -19.85 -0.70
N THR A 53 -22.08 -20.29 -1.36
CA THR A 53 -20.98 -19.41 -1.76
C THR A 53 -20.86 -19.39 -3.28
N ILE A 54 -20.75 -18.20 -3.85
CA ILE A 54 -20.53 -17.96 -5.28
C ILE A 54 -19.15 -17.34 -5.45
N GLU A 55 -18.35 -17.89 -6.35
CA GLU A 55 -17.03 -17.37 -6.72
C GLU A 55 -17.01 -17.05 -8.22
N ILE A 56 -16.55 -15.84 -8.55
CA ILE A 56 -16.42 -15.32 -9.92
C ILE A 56 -14.96 -14.91 -10.15
N PRO A 57 -14.20 -15.58 -11.03
CA PRO A 57 -12.86 -15.15 -11.44
C PRO A 57 -12.94 -13.90 -12.35
N TRP A 58 -11.95 -13.01 -12.25
CA TRP A 58 -11.96 -11.63 -12.78
C TRP A 58 -10.84 -11.42 -13.82
N ASP A 59 -10.34 -12.48 -14.44
CA ASP A 59 -9.30 -12.33 -15.47
C ASP A 59 -9.93 -11.91 -16.81
N ASP A 60 -10.43 -10.67 -16.86
CA ASP A 60 -10.39 -9.87 -18.08
C ASP A 60 -10.63 -8.38 -17.77
N SER A 61 -9.67 -7.56 -18.17
CA SER A 61 -9.60 -6.11 -17.90
C SER A 61 -10.71 -5.26 -18.55
N ASN A 62 -11.71 -5.88 -19.16
CA ASN A 62 -12.84 -5.20 -19.82
C ASN A 62 -14.19 -5.24 -19.06
N TYR A 63 -14.28 -5.87 -17.89
CA TYR A 63 -15.52 -5.92 -17.10
C TYR A 63 -15.46 -5.06 -15.82
N SER A 64 -14.85 -3.88 -15.91
CA SER A 64 -14.72 -2.92 -14.79
C SER A 64 -16.03 -2.24 -14.39
N THR A 65 -17.13 -2.66 -14.99
CA THR A 65 -18.47 -2.28 -14.61
C THR A 65 -19.33 -3.54 -14.60
N PHE A 66 -20.19 -3.70 -13.59
CA PHE A 66 -21.48 -4.39 -13.77
C PHE A 66 -22.36 -3.58 -14.76
N GLU A 67 -21.76 -3.04 -15.83
CA GLU A 67 -22.52 -2.68 -17.00
C GLU A 67 -22.88 -4.01 -17.65
N LEU A 68 -24.17 -4.30 -17.56
CA LEU A 68 -24.91 -5.21 -18.42
C LEU A 68 -24.79 -4.77 -19.90
N ALA A 69 -23.59 -4.48 -20.39
CA ALA A 69 -23.28 -3.85 -21.66
C ALA A 69 -22.84 -4.87 -22.72
N TYR A 70 -23.51 -6.02 -22.75
CA TYR A 70 -23.92 -6.63 -24.01
C TYR A 70 -25.38 -7.06 -23.85
N PHE A 71 -26.28 -6.14 -24.19
CA PHE A 71 -27.70 -6.23 -23.89
C PHE A 71 -28.38 -7.35 -24.70
N MET A 72 -28.69 -8.47 -24.05
CA MET A 72 -29.90 -9.20 -24.43
C MET A 72 -31.10 -8.26 -24.28
N PRO A 73 -31.92 -8.03 -25.32
CA PRO A 73 -33.06 -7.13 -25.20
C PRO A 73 -34.01 -7.58 -24.08
N ARG A 74 -34.46 -6.67 -23.20
CA ARG A 74 -35.36 -6.98 -22.05
C ARG A 74 -36.60 -7.80 -22.42
N LYS A 75 -37.10 -7.67 -23.64
CA LYS A 75 -38.23 -8.47 -24.15
C LYS A 75 -37.85 -9.94 -24.28
N ARG A 76 -36.65 -10.21 -24.76
CA ARG A 76 -36.09 -11.56 -24.95
C ARG A 76 -35.75 -12.21 -23.61
N GLN A 77 -35.17 -11.45 -22.68
CA GLN A 77 -34.90 -11.93 -21.32
C GLN A 77 -36.20 -12.38 -20.62
N ARG A 78 -37.24 -11.54 -20.65
CA ARG A 78 -38.56 -11.88 -20.10
C ARG A 78 -39.17 -13.12 -20.77
N HIS A 79 -38.95 -13.26 -22.08
CA HIS A 79 -39.40 -14.43 -22.83
C HIS A 79 -38.68 -15.71 -22.41
N VAL A 80 -37.34 -15.69 -22.32
CA VAL A 80 -36.54 -16.83 -21.84
C VAL A 80 -36.93 -17.23 -20.42
N LEU A 81 -37.09 -16.25 -19.52
CA LEU A 81 -37.58 -16.49 -18.15
C LEU A 81 -38.98 -17.14 -18.14
N SER A 82 -39.87 -16.71 -19.04
CA SER A 82 -41.22 -17.25 -19.16
C SER A 82 -41.23 -18.71 -19.62
N ILE A 83 -40.55 -19.02 -20.73
CA ILE A 83 -40.54 -20.38 -21.30
C ILE A 83 -39.77 -21.38 -20.44
N THR A 84 -38.80 -20.92 -19.66
CA THR A 84 -38.08 -21.72 -18.64
C THR A 84 -38.76 -21.73 -17.27
N LYS A 85 -39.96 -21.13 -17.18
CA LYS A 85 -40.82 -21.09 -15.99
C LYS A 85 -40.08 -20.57 -14.75
N VAL A 86 -39.25 -19.53 -14.90
CA VAL A 86 -38.63 -18.83 -13.77
C VAL A 86 -39.68 -17.96 -13.08
N ASN A 87 -39.90 -18.22 -11.79
CA ASN A 87 -40.83 -17.47 -10.97
C ASN A 87 -40.09 -16.34 -10.27
N PRO A 88 -40.27 -15.07 -10.66
CA PRO A 88 -39.51 -13.95 -10.10
C PRO A 88 -39.80 -13.67 -8.62
N LYS A 89 -40.86 -14.26 -8.05
CA LYS A 89 -41.18 -14.14 -6.62
C LYS A 89 -40.53 -15.20 -5.74
N LYS A 90 -39.97 -16.27 -6.33
CA LYS A 90 -39.44 -17.43 -5.59
C LYS A 90 -38.02 -17.82 -6.03
N ASP A 91 -37.73 -17.73 -7.32
CA ASP A 91 -36.44 -18.11 -7.88
C ASP A 91 -35.47 -16.92 -7.87
N PHE A 92 -34.17 -17.20 -7.81
CA PHE A 92 -33.11 -16.19 -7.74
C PHE A 92 -32.18 -16.31 -8.94
N ILE A 93 -31.95 -15.21 -9.67
CA ILE A 93 -30.97 -15.17 -10.75
C ILE A 93 -29.60 -14.89 -10.12
N LEU A 94 -28.68 -15.84 -10.26
CA LEU A 94 -27.33 -15.77 -9.67
C LEU A 94 -26.31 -15.15 -10.63
N TYR A 95 -26.45 -15.44 -11.92
CA TYR A 95 -25.55 -14.98 -12.98
C TYR A 95 -26.30 -14.89 -14.31
N MET A 96 -25.91 -13.94 -15.16
CA MET A 96 -26.45 -13.82 -16.51
C MET A 96 -25.44 -13.11 -17.42
N ASP A 97 -25.22 -13.66 -18.60
CA ASP A 97 -24.48 -13.04 -19.70
C ASP A 97 -25.34 -13.03 -20.98
N SER A 98 -24.72 -12.75 -22.12
CA SER A 98 -25.37 -12.67 -23.43
C SER A 98 -25.99 -13.98 -23.94
N TRP A 99 -25.63 -15.14 -23.36
CA TRP A 99 -25.99 -16.48 -23.84
C TRP A 99 -26.44 -17.42 -22.71
N ASN A 100 -26.16 -17.08 -21.46
CA ASN A 100 -26.31 -17.95 -20.30
C ASN A 100 -27.03 -17.24 -19.17
N MET A 101 -27.80 -18.00 -18.40
CA MET A 101 -28.42 -17.53 -17.16
C MET A 101 -28.43 -18.66 -16.13
N ILE A 102 -27.94 -18.38 -14.93
CA ILE A 102 -27.84 -19.35 -13.84
C ILE A 102 -28.82 -18.91 -12.76
N VAL A 103 -29.77 -19.79 -12.43
CA VAL A 103 -30.91 -19.50 -11.56
C VAL A 103 -30.98 -20.53 -10.44
N LEU A 104 -31.04 -20.09 -9.19
CA LEU A 104 -31.45 -20.93 -8.07
C LEU A 104 -32.99 -21.05 -8.08
N LYS A 105 -33.47 -22.24 -8.44
CA LYS A 105 -34.88 -22.58 -8.48
C LYS A 105 -35.36 -23.04 -7.11
N LYS A 106 -36.22 -22.22 -6.49
CA LYS A 106 -36.96 -22.57 -5.26
C LYS A 106 -38.39 -23.02 -5.57
N SER A 107 -38.88 -22.69 -6.76
CA SER A 107 -40.19 -23.15 -7.22
C SER A 107 -40.17 -24.64 -7.57
N ASN A 108 -41.31 -25.31 -7.42
CA ASN A 108 -41.45 -26.73 -7.77
C ASN A 108 -41.18 -26.95 -9.27
N ILE A 109 -40.30 -27.90 -9.57
CA ILE A 109 -39.96 -28.30 -10.94
C ILE A 109 -40.59 -29.65 -11.24
N ASN A 110 -41.31 -29.75 -12.36
CA ASN A 110 -41.74 -31.04 -12.89
C ASN A 110 -40.59 -31.67 -13.69
N LEU A 111 -39.73 -32.43 -12.99
CA LEU A 111 -38.59 -33.13 -13.57
C LEU A 111 -38.98 -34.19 -14.61
N ALA A 112 -40.21 -34.73 -14.58
CA ALA A 112 -40.67 -35.69 -15.60
C ALA A 112 -40.72 -35.10 -17.01
N SER A 113 -40.70 -33.77 -17.14
CA SER A 113 -40.62 -33.07 -18.43
C SER A 113 -39.19 -32.80 -18.93
N PHE A 114 -38.18 -33.32 -18.21
CA PHE A 114 -36.76 -33.20 -18.53
C PHE A 114 -36.17 -34.59 -18.79
N ARG A 115 -35.13 -34.66 -19.62
CA ARG A 115 -34.37 -35.89 -19.86
C ARG A 115 -33.19 -35.96 -18.89
N PRO A 116 -33.10 -36.99 -18.04
CA PRO A 116 -31.92 -37.18 -17.21
C PRO A 116 -30.71 -37.57 -18.08
N TYR A 117 -29.53 -37.09 -17.73
CA TYR A 117 -28.25 -37.50 -18.29
C TYR A 117 -27.14 -37.33 -17.25
N ASN A 118 -26.07 -38.11 -17.40
CA ASN A 118 -24.83 -37.93 -16.64
C ASN A 118 -23.82 -37.14 -17.48
N VAL A 119 -22.87 -36.49 -16.83
CA VAL A 119 -21.82 -35.72 -17.50
C VAL A 119 -20.99 -36.57 -18.48
N GLU A 120 -20.91 -37.89 -18.23
CA GLU A 120 -20.25 -38.88 -19.10
C GLU A 120 -20.96 -39.12 -20.45
N ASP A 121 -22.22 -38.67 -20.59
CA ASP A 121 -23.14 -39.14 -21.64
C ASP A 121 -23.39 -38.12 -22.77
N THR A 122 -22.52 -37.11 -22.93
CA THR A 122 -22.65 -36.12 -24.02
C THR A 122 -21.32 -35.76 -24.66
N THR A 123 -21.38 -35.48 -25.96
CA THR A 123 -20.31 -35.04 -26.89
C THR A 123 -19.65 -33.69 -26.55
N ILE A 124 -19.64 -33.31 -25.29
CA ILE A 124 -19.07 -32.08 -24.75
C ILE A 124 -18.30 -32.53 -23.51
N ILE A 125 -16.98 -32.68 -23.61
CA ILE A 125 -15.94 -32.59 -22.56
C ILE A 125 -14.69 -33.34 -23.07
N ASN A 126 -13.62 -32.59 -23.36
CA ASN A 126 -12.28 -33.13 -23.69
C ASN A 126 -11.31 -33.09 -22.50
N TYR A 127 -11.81 -33.01 -21.26
CA TYR A 127 -11.00 -33.15 -20.05
C TYR A 127 -11.46 -34.36 -19.25
N THR A 128 -10.46 -35.10 -18.76
CA THR A 128 -10.55 -36.44 -18.18
C THR A 128 -11.84 -36.70 -17.38
N PRO A 129 -12.65 -37.70 -17.76
CA PRO A 129 -13.90 -37.98 -17.06
C PRO A 129 -13.58 -38.51 -15.66
N LEU A 130 -13.95 -37.74 -14.63
CA LEU A 130 -14.05 -38.21 -13.26
C LEU A 130 -15.52 -38.55 -12.98
N LYS A 131 -15.78 -39.78 -12.53
CA LYS A 131 -17.12 -40.29 -12.21
C LYS A 131 -17.87 -39.31 -11.29
N SER A 132 -18.93 -38.70 -11.81
CA SER A 132 -19.86 -37.89 -11.01
C SER A 132 -21.11 -38.71 -10.68
N THR A 133 -21.53 -38.69 -9.41
CA THR A 133 -22.77 -39.35 -8.94
C THR A 133 -24.02 -38.48 -9.09
N LYS A 134 -23.89 -37.24 -9.60
CA LYS A 134 -24.99 -36.27 -9.72
C LYS A 134 -25.63 -36.35 -11.11
N GLN A 135 -26.93 -36.62 -11.13
CA GLN A 135 -27.74 -36.63 -12.35
C GLN A 135 -28.15 -35.20 -12.74
N ILE A 136 -27.96 -34.82 -14.00
CA ILE A 136 -28.46 -33.55 -14.56
C ILE A 136 -29.73 -33.83 -15.37
N PHE A 137 -30.69 -32.92 -15.36
CA PHE A 137 -31.93 -33.04 -16.13
C PHE A 137 -32.01 -31.93 -17.17
N ARG A 138 -31.93 -32.28 -18.47
CA ARG A 138 -31.98 -31.31 -19.58
C ARG A 138 -33.36 -31.22 -20.20
N LYS A 139 -33.78 -30.00 -20.50
CA LYS A 139 -34.89 -29.72 -21.40
C LYS A 139 -34.46 -28.74 -22.47
N THR A 140 -34.61 -29.15 -23.72
CA THR A 140 -34.36 -28.30 -24.88
C THR A 140 -35.69 -27.77 -25.40
N ILE A 141 -35.79 -26.45 -25.53
CA ILE A 141 -36.95 -25.74 -26.05
C ILE A 141 -36.52 -25.13 -27.38
N ILE A 142 -37.19 -25.52 -28.46
CA ILE A 142 -36.96 -25.00 -29.80
C ILE A 142 -38.11 -24.06 -30.15
N GLU A 143 -37.81 -22.79 -30.37
CA GLU A 143 -38.79 -21.78 -30.77
C GLU A 143 -38.49 -21.28 -32.19
N ASN A 144 -39.19 -21.87 -33.16
CA ASN A 144 -39.01 -21.58 -34.59
C ASN A 144 -39.30 -20.10 -34.93
N LYS A 145 -40.25 -19.46 -34.24
CA LYS A 145 -40.68 -18.08 -34.53
C LYS A 145 -39.59 -17.04 -34.26
N ASN A 146 -38.76 -17.27 -33.24
CA ASN A 146 -37.69 -16.35 -32.85
C ASN A 146 -36.30 -16.91 -33.17
N LYS A 147 -36.21 -18.03 -33.91
CA LYS A 147 -34.98 -18.78 -34.17
C LYS A 147 -34.16 -18.96 -32.88
N LEU A 148 -34.82 -19.42 -31.83
CA LEU A 148 -34.24 -19.50 -30.50
C LEU A 148 -34.25 -20.94 -30.00
N ILE A 149 -33.07 -21.45 -29.68
CA ILE A 149 -32.91 -22.73 -28.98
C ILE A 149 -32.50 -22.40 -27.56
N VAL A 150 -33.24 -22.92 -26.58
CA VAL A 150 -32.93 -22.79 -25.16
C VAL A 150 -32.70 -24.17 -24.57
N LYS A 151 -31.51 -24.41 -24.02
CA LYS A 151 -31.20 -25.56 -23.19
C LYS A 151 -31.37 -25.14 -21.74
N ASN A 152 -32.15 -25.89 -20.97
CA ASN A 152 -32.33 -25.68 -19.55
C ASN A 152 -31.92 -26.93 -18.80
N ASP A 153 -30.78 -26.86 -18.13
CA ASP A 153 -30.20 -27.92 -17.32
C ASP A 153 -30.53 -27.70 -15.86
N ILE A 154 -31.13 -28.70 -15.24
CA ILE A 154 -31.52 -28.70 -13.84
C ILE A 154 -30.58 -29.63 -13.07
N ILE A 155 -29.86 -29.06 -12.11
CA ILE A 155 -28.89 -29.75 -11.27
C ILE A 155 -29.43 -29.77 -9.83
N PRO A 156 -29.58 -30.95 -9.19
CA PRO A 156 -29.96 -31.03 -7.79
C PRO A 156 -28.99 -30.30 -6.86
N PHE A 157 -29.51 -29.40 -6.01
CA PHE A 157 -28.72 -28.58 -5.11
C PHE A 157 -29.36 -28.50 -3.72
N GLY A 158 -29.00 -29.44 -2.85
CA GLY A 158 -29.60 -29.54 -1.52
C GLY A 158 -31.08 -29.94 -1.64
N LYS A 159 -31.99 -29.11 -1.10
CA LYS A 159 -33.45 -29.27 -1.26
C LYS A 159 -34.00 -28.54 -2.50
N ASP A 160 -33.16 -27.77 -3.18
CA ASP A 160 -33.51 -26.91 -4.31
C ASP A 160 -32.81 -27.42 -5.59
N TYR A 161 -32.86 -26.60 -6.65
CA TYR A 161 -32.19 -26.90 -7.90
C TYR A 161 -31.46 -25.68 -8.46
N ILE A 162 -30.33 -25.90 -9.14
CA ILE A 162 -29.71 -24.91 -10.00
C ILE A 162 -30.18 -25.15 -11.43
N SER A 163 -30.70 -24.10 -12.07
CA SER A 163 -31.15 -24.07 -13.45
C SER A 163 -30.16 -23.27 -14.28
N VAL A 164 -29.48 -23.96 -15.20
CA VAL A 164 -28.51 -23.38 -16.14
C VAL A 164 -29.21 -23.27 -17.48
N ILE A 165 -29.43 -22.05 -17.92
CA ILE A 165 -30.22 -21.74 -19.10
C ILE A 165 -29.28 -21.14 -20.13
N SER A 166 -28.94 -21.94 -21.14
CA SER A 166 -28.09 -21.54 -22.27
C SER A 166 -28.94 -21.36 -23.52
N TYR A 167 -28.71 -20.30 -24.29
CA TYR A 167 -29.55 -19.94 -25.43
C TYR A 167 -28.76 -19.31 -26.60
N ASP A 168 -29.21 -19.56 -27.83
CA ASP A 168 -28.52 -19.13 -29.06
C ASP A 168 -29.52 -18.79 -30.19
N GLN A 169 -29.11 -17.89 -31.10
CA GLN A 169 -29.81 -17.54 -32.35
C GLN A 169 -29.45 -18.43 -33.55
N HIS A 170 -28.31 -19.11 -33.51
CA HIS A 170 -27.85 -19.97 -34.59
C HIS A 170 -28.16 -21.43 -34.28
N GLU A 171 -28.88 -22.10 -35.19
CA GLU A 171 -29.48 -23.44 -35.02
C GLU A 171 -28.50 -24.58 -34.72
N SER A 172 -27.18 -24.34 -34.64
CA SER A 172 -26.20 -25.41 -34.57
C SER A 172 -25.51 -25.62 -33.22
N LYS A 173 -25.54 -24.70 -32.24
CA LYS A 173 -24.75 -24.92 -31.00
C LYS A 173 -25.39 -24.55 -29.67
N GLY A 174 -26.37 -23.65 -29.60
CA GLY A 174 -27.15 -23.46 -28.37
C GLY A 174 -26.26 -23.15 -27.17
N GLY A 175 -25.47 -22.06 -27.22
CA GLY A 175 -24.63 -21.52 -26.15
C GLY A 175 -23.65 -22.52 -25.52
N TYR A 176 -22.34 -22.27 -25.62
CA TYR A 176 -21.38 -23.16 -24.98
C TYR A 176 -21.32 -22.87 -23.47
N THR A 177 -21.90 -23.76 -22.66
CA THR A 177 -21.70 -23.79 -21.21
C THR A 177 -21.17 -25.16 -20.82
N GLY A 178 -19.92 -25.22 -20.37
CA GLY A 178 -19.39 -26.39 -19.68
C GLY A 178 -19.93 -26.44 -18.25
N ILE A 179 -20.40 -27.61 -17.81
CA ILE A 179 -20.81 -27.86 -16.42
C ILE A 179 -19.90 -28.95 -15.86
N ASP A 180 -19.14 -28.64 -14.82
CA ASP A 180 -18.38 -29.64 -14.06
C ASP A 180 -18.96 -29.77 -12.64
N ILE A 181 -19.36 -31.00 -12.33
CA ILE A 181 -19.94 -31.43 -11.06
C ILE A 181 -19.24 -32.69 -10.53
N SER A 182 -17.99 -32.89 -10.93
CA SER A 182 -17.10 -33.96 -10.43
C SER A 182 -16.94 -33.86 -8.91
N ASN A 183 -16.85 -32.64 -8.38
CA ASN A 183 -16.82 -32.40 -6.95
C ASN A 183 -18.26 -32.45 -6.36
N PRO A 184 -18.52 -33.25 -5.32
CA PRO A 184 -19.84 -33.33 -4.69
C PRO A 184 -20.30 -32.01 -4.04
N ASP A 185 -19.36 -31.14 -3.65
CA ASP A 185 -19.62 -29.89 -2.95
C ASP A 185 -19.65 -28.66 -3.86
N ASP A 186 -19.10 -28.77 -5.07
CA ASP A 186 -18.98 -27.65 -6.01
C ASP A 186 -19.77 -27.90 -7.31
N ILE A 187 -20.07 -26.80 -8.00
CA ILE A 187 -20.55 -26.78 -9.39
C ILE A 187 -19.76 -25.69 -10.10
N TYR A 188 -19.05 -26.06 -11.18
CA TYR A 188 -18.31 -25.14 -12.02
C TYR A 188 -19.03 -24.91 -13.34
N PHE A 189 -19.04 -23.66 -13.78
CA PHE A 189 -19.58 -23.23 -15.05
C PHE A 189 -18.47 -22.59 -15.88
N TYR A 190 -18.35 -23.04 -17.13
CA TYR A 190 -17.36 -22.56 -18.09
C TYR A 190 -18.08 -21.93 -19.27
N GLY A 191 -17.65 -20.73 -19.67
CA GLY A 191 -18.16 -20.01 -20.84
C GLY A 191 -17.50 -20.44 -22.16
N GLU A 192 -17.66 -19.62 -23.19
CA GLU A 192 -17.31 -19.91 -24.59
C GLU A 192 -15.82 -20.21 -24.82
N ASP A 193 -14.93 -19.56 -24.06
CA ASP A 193 -13.46 -19.73 -24.17
C ASP A 193 -12.86 -20.67 -23.11
N TYR A 194 -13.67 -21.53 -22.48
CA TYR A 194 -13.23 -22.47 -21.42
C TYR A 194 -12.67 -21.80 -20.15
N LEU A 195 -12.73 -20.47 -20.06
CA LEU A 195 -12.46 -19.74 -18.84
C LEU A 195 -13.55 -20.08 -17.80
N ARG A 196 -13.13 -20.37 -16.56
CA ARG A 196 -14.08 -20.56 -15.44
C ARG A 196 -14.90 -19.28 -15.34
N THR A 197 -16.22 -19.36 -15.40
CA THR A 197 -17.11 -18.20 -15.37
C THR A 197 -17.82 -18.05 -14.02
N LEU A 198 -18.14 -19.18 -13.38
CA LEU A 198 -18.79 -19.19 -12.08
C LEU A 198 -18.50 -20.50 -11.34
N LYS A 199 -18.19 -20.42 -10.05
CA LYS A 199 -18.22 -21.56 -9.12
C LYS A 199 -19.34 -21.35 -8.10
N ILE A 200 -20.13 -22.39 -7.87
CA ILE A 200 -21.12 -22.45 -6.80
C ILE A 200 -20.75 -23.57 -5.82
N ALA A 201 -20.49 -23.22 -4.56
CA ALA A 201 -20.14 -24.16 -3.50
C ALA A 201 -21.27 -24.31 -2.47
N LYS A 202 -21.50 -25.55 -2.02
CA LYS A 202 -22.43 -25.90 -0.92
C LYS A 202 -21.87 -25.63 0.48
N LYS A 203 -20.57 -25.32 0.58
CA LYS A 203 -19.91 -24.96 1.84
C LYS A 203 -20.03 -23.46 2.08
N THR A 204 -20.33 -23.07 3.31
CA THR A 204 -20.12 -21.69 3.79
C THR A 204 -18.63 -21.33 3.66
N ALA A 205 -18.34 -20.10 3.28
CA ALA A 205 -16.96 -19.61 3.07
C ALA A 205 -16.06 -19.71 4.32
N HIS A 206 -16.64 -20.03 5.49
CA HIS A 206 -15.88 -20.31 6.71
C HIS A 206 -14.86 -21.46 6.54
N TYR A 207 -15.11 -22.39 5.60
CA TYR A 207 -14.23 -23.52 5.27
C TYR A 207 -13.60 -23.44 3.88
N ILE A 208 -13.94 -22.44 3.06
CA ILE A 208 -13.23 -22.17 1.79
C ILE A 208 -11.94 -21.45 2.16
N ASN A 209 -10.98 -22.26 2.59
CA ASN A 209 -9.57 -21.99 2.72
C ASN A 209 -9.18 -20.53 3.05
N THR A 210 -9.51 -20.12 4.27
CA THR A 210 -8.81 -19.02 4.96
C THR A 210 -7.32 -19.28 5.16
N GLN A 211 -6.77 -20.45 4.77
CA GLN A 211 -5.39 -20.82 5.09
C GLN A 211 -4.31 -20.31 4.14
N LYS A 212 -4.61 -19.60 3.05
CA LYS A 212 -3.56 -18.93 2.24
C LYS A 212 -4.09 -17.61 1.66
N ARG A 213 -4.51 -16.71 2.53
CA ARG A 213 -4.57 -15.28 2.18
C ARG A 213 -3.15 -14.79 2.28
N PHE A 214 -2.53 -14.48 1.17
CA PHE A 214 -1.23 -13.87 1.20
C PHE A 214 -1.30 -12.44 0.64
N ILE A 215 -0.57 -11.52 1.26
CA ILE A 215 -0.45 -10.15 0.80
C ILE A 215 0.46 -10.15 -0.45
N ASN A 216 -0.14 -10.15 -1.63
CA ASN A 216 0.58 -10.19 -2.92
C ASN A 216 0.77 -8.80 -3.55
N VAL A 217 0.53 -7.72 -2.80
CA VAL A 217 0.81 -6.35 -3.25
C VAL A 217 2.06 -5.87 -2.56
N ASN A 218 3.00 -5.30 -3.32
CA ASN A 218 4.17 -4.64 -2.74
C ASN A 218 3.69 -3.69 -1.62
N PRO A 219 4.16 -3.88 -0.37
CA PRO A 219 3.62 -3.19 0.78
C PRO A 219 3.82 -1.67 0.71
N PHE A 220 4.89 -1.21 0.08
CA PHE A 220 5.08 0.21 -0.18
C PHE A 220 4.02 0.76 -1.12
N THR A 221 3.61 -0.01 -2.15
CA THR A 221 2.52 0.41 -3.05
C THR A 221 1.20 0.50 -2.29
N ARG A 222 0.89 -0.51 -1.47
CA ARG A 222 -0.35 -0.55 -0.70
C ARG A 222 -0.43 0.57 0.34
N LEU A 223 0.64 0.78 1.09
CA LEU A 223 0.73 1.86 2.07
C LEU A 223 0.72 3.24 1.41
N ASP A 224 1.27 3.38 0.19
CA ASP A 224 1.20 4.61 -0.60
C ASP A 224 -0.24 4.94 -1.04
N GLU A 225 -1.05 3.94 -1.41
CA GLU A 225 -2.49 4.14 -1.67
C GLU A 225 -3.20 4.70 -0.43
N TYR A 226 -2.95 4.11 0.75
CA TYR A 226 -3.52 4.61 2.00
C TYR A 226 -3.01 5.99 2.35
N PHE A 227 -1.73 6.27 2.14
CA PHE A 227 -1.12 7.57 2.42
C PHE A 227 -1.66 8.68 1.51
N LYS A 228 -1.97 8.36 0.26
CA LYS A 228 -2.58 9.29 -0.70
C LYS A 228 -4.11 9.35 -0.60
N TYR A 229 -4.70 8.60 0.32
CA TYR A 229 -6.14 8.56 0.50
C TYR A 229 -6.66 9.89 1.07
N GLY A 230 -7.74 10.41 0.49
CA GLY A 230 -8.36 11.67 0.92
C GLY A 230 -7.72 12.90 0.29
N LYS A 231 -7.95 14.07 0.90
CA LYS A 231 -7.47 15.37 0.40
C LYS A 231 -6.06 15.72 0.90
N TYR A 232 -5.62 15.10 1.99
CA TYR A 232 -4.34 15.35 2.66
C TYR A 232 -3.53 14.06 2.72
N ASN A 233 -2.23 14.18 2.95
CA ASN A 233 -1.39 13.02 3.23
C ASN A 233 -1.90 12.33 4.52
N ASN A 234 -2.31 11.08 4.39
CA ASN A 234 -2.77 10.28 5.52
C ASN A 234 -1.58 9.61 6.22
N TYR A 235 -1.11 10.24 7.29
CA TYR A 235 -0.02 9.73 8.11
C TYR A 235 -0.40 8.49 8.94
N ARG A 236 -1.63 8.00 8.88
CA ARG A 236 -2.06 6.75 9.54
C ARG A 236 -2.10 5.57 8.59
N ALA A 237 -1.51 5.71 7.40
CA ALA A 237 -1.36 4.66 6.41
C ALA A 237 -0.79 3.36 6.99
N ALA A 238 0.25 3.43 7.83
CA ALA A 238 0.81 2.25 8.49
C ALA A 238 -0.20 1.53 9.38
N THR A 239 -1.01 2.26 10.15
CA THR A 239 -2.04 1.65 11.01
C THR A 239 -3.17 1.04 10.18
N LEU A 240 -3.65 1.75 9.14
CA LEU A 240 -4.70 1.24 8.27
C LEU A 240 -4.25 0.04 7.45
N GLY A 241 -2.97 0.04 7.06
CA GLY A 241 -2.34 -1.02 6.31
C GLY A 241 -1.81 -2.15 7.18
N ALA A 242 -1.76 -2.05 8.50
CA ALA A 242 -1.31 -3.15 9.35
C ALA A 242 -2.37 -4.28 9.46
N GLU A 243 -2.67 -4.96 8.35
CA GLU A 243 -3.43 -6.20 8.35
C GLU A 243 -2.51 -7.40 8.68
N LYS A 244 -3.05 -8.33 9.47
CA LYS A 244 -2.32 -9.30 10.30
C LYS A 244 -1.25 -10.11 9.55
N SER A 245 -0.07 -10.15 10.17
CA SER A 245 1.17 -10.83 9.78
C SER A 245 1.11 -12.35 9.52
N SER A 246 -0.06 -12.97 9.61
CA SER A 246 -0.24 -14.41 9.35
C SER A 246 -0.51 -14.72 7.87
N GLN A 247 -0.15 -13.80 6.97
CA GLN A 247 -0.59 -13.76 5.57
C GLN A 247 0.56 -13.39 4.61
N TYR A 248 1.81 -13.80 4.85
CA TYR A 248 2.93 -13.55 3.92
C TYR A 248 3.37 -14.82 3.19
N HIS A 249 3.65 -14.74 1.89
CA HIS A 249 4.03 -15.93 1.10
C HIS A 249 5.39 -16.48 1.54
N SER A 250 6.28 -15.60 2.00
CA SER A 250 7.63 -15.92 2.42
C SER A 250 8.11 -15.04 3.56
N ASN A 251 9.27 -15.40 4.13
CA ASN A 251 9.95 -14.56 5.10
C ASN A 251 10.44 -13.24 4.46
N GLU A 252 10.83 -13.26 3.19
CA GLU A 252 11.24 -12.07 2.45
C GLU A 252 10.07 -11.08 2.30
N ASP A 253 8.86 -11.57 2.01
CA ASP A 253 7.65 -10.74 1.93
C ASP A 253 7.31 -10.12 3.29
N GLN A 254 7.42 -10.92 4.35
CA GLN A 254 7.25 -10.43 5.72
C GLN A 254 8.24 -9.32 6.03
N GLN A 255 9.52 -9.52 5.69
CA GLN A 255 10.56 -8.52 5.94
C GLN A 255 10.31 -7.22 5.16
N MET A 256 9.95 -7.33 3.87
CA MET A 256 9.61 -6.17 3.06
C MET A 256 8.39 -5.42 3.64
N TYR A 257 7.42 -6.15 4.19
CA TYR A 257 6.24 -5.57 4.83
C TYR A 257 6.56 -4.82 6.11
N GLU A 258 7.30 -5.45 7.01
CA GLU A 258 7.72 -4.85 8.27
C GLU A 258 8.60 -3.62 8.01
N GLN A 259 9.46 -3.67 6.99
CA GLN A 259 10.27 -2.52 6.55
C GLN A 259 9.39 -1.37 6.05
N ALA A 260 8.38 -1.68 5.24
CA ALA A 260 7.45 -0.67 4.73
C ALA A 260 6.65 -0.03 5.88
N LEU A 261 6.10 -0.84 6.79
CA LEU A 261 5.39 -0.36 7.97
C LEU A 261 6.29 0.52 8.84
N ALA A 262 7.52 0.09 9.16
CA ALA A 262 8.45 0.87 9.97
C ALA A 262 8.74 2.23 9.32
N THR A 263 8.91 2.25 8.00
CA THR A 263 9.11 3.49 7.24
C THR A 263 7.91 4.44 7.37
N TYR A 264 6.68 3.95 7.20
CA TYR A 264 5.49 4.79 7.32
C TYR A 264 5.17 5.20 8.77
N TYR A 265 5.46 4.36 9.77
CA TYR A 265 5.40 4.77 11.19
C TYR A 265 6.41 5.86 11.51
N SER A 266 7.58 5.85 10.86
CA SER A 266 8.53 6.95 10.98
C SER A 266 7.96 8.26 10.41
N PHE A 267 7.17 8.20 9.33
CA PHE A 267 6.52 9.38 8.76
C PHE A 267 5.47 9.99 9.71
N SER A 268 4.82 9.15 10.53
CA SER A 268 3.83 9.57 11.53
C SER A 268 4.44 9.92 12.90
N HIS A 269 5.77 9.91 13.01
CA HIS A 269 6.51 10.12 14.28
C HIS A 269 6.11 9.13 15.38
N GLU A 270 5.62 7.94 15.01
CA GLU A 270 5.34 6.82 15.91
C GLU A 270 6.60 5.95 16.05
N GLY A 271 7.67 6.56 16.60
CA GLY A 271 9.01 5.96 16.66
C GLY A 271 9.04 4.59 17.35
N ASN A 272 8.31 4.42 18.45
CA ASN A 272 8.24 3.13 19.16
C ASN A 272 7.73 1.99 18.25
N GLU A 273 6.79 2.28 17.36
CA GLU A 273 6.16 1.29 16.49
C GLU A 273 7.10 0.95 15.33
N SER A 274 7.78 1.97 14.77
CA SER A 274 8.86 1.80 13.78
C SER A 274 10.01 0.96 14.34
N ASP A 275 10.51 1.35 15.52
CA ASP A 275 11.63 0.74 16.22
C ASP A 275 11.32 -0.73 16.58
N SER A 276 10.09 -1.00 17.04
CA SER A 276 9.66 -2.37 17.38
C SER A 276 9.66 -3.31 16.18
N LEU A 277 9.19 -2.84 15.01
CA LEU A 277 9.25 -3.61 13.77
C LEU A 277 10.69 -3.82 13.31
N TRP A 278 11.54 -2.79 13.44
CA TRP A 278 12.94 -2.89 13.05
C TRP A 278 13.75 -3.88 13.89
N ARG A 279 13.43 -4.01 15.19
CA ARG A 279 14.00 -5.04 16.07
C ARG A 279 13.67 -6.46 15.58
N ILE A 280 12.45 -6.70 15.09
CA ILE A 280 12.01 -8.00 14.56
C ILE A 280 12.82 -8.34 13.31
N LEU A 281 12.92 -7.41 12.37
CA LEU A 281 13.64 -7.58 11.10
C LEU A 281 15.10 -7.99 11.28
N THR A 282 15.80 -7.29 12.17
CA THR A 282 17.25 -7.43 12.28
C THR A 282 17.70 -8.59 13.13
N HIS A 283 16.81 -9.25 13.89
CA HIS A 283 17.12 -10.39 14.77
C HIS A 283 18.31 -10.14 15.73
N GLN A 284 18.65 -8.87 15.99
CA GLN A 284 19.84 -8.49 16.74
C GLN A 284 19.48 -8.00 18.13
N THR A 285 19.91 -8.78 19.13
CA THR A 285 19.96 -8.37 20.54
C THR A 285 21.42 -8.19 20.90
N HIS A 286 21.92 -6.96 20.91
CA HIS A 286 23.31 -6.69 21.28
C HIS A 286 23.40 -5.75 22.48
N ASP A 287 23.82 -6.30 23.61
CA ASP A 287 24.24 -5.57 24.82
C ASP A 287 25.65 -4.95 24.69
N THR A 288 25.98 -4.44 23.50
CA THR A 288 27.28 -3.80 23.30
C THR A 288 27.24 -2.38 23.83
N ILE A 289 28.03 -2.11 24.87
CA ILE A 289 28.25 -0.75 25.36
C ILE A 289 29.34 -0.12 24.50
N PHE A 290 28.98 0.94 23.77
CA PHE A 290 29.95 1.72 23.02
C PHE A 290 30.68 2.71 23.91
N LYS A 291 31.99 2.79 23.76
CA LYS A 291 32.81 3.81 24.42
C LYS A 291 32.92 5.03 23.52
N GLN A 292 32.77 6.21 24.09
CA GLN A 292 33.03 7.46 23.40
C GLN A 292 34.53 7.60 23.11
N ALA A 293 34.88 7.82 21.84
CA ALA A 293 36.24 8.10 21.37
C ALA A 293 36.46 9.57 21.04
N GLY A 294 35.39 10.35 20.80
CA GLY A 294 35.50 11.77 20.47
C GLY A 294 34.14 12.47 20.44
N SER A 295 34.18 13.79 20.32
CA SER A 295 33.01 14.65 20.24
C SER A 295 32.59 14.94 18.80
N ILE A 296 31.41 15.52 18.62
CA ILE A 296 30.99 16.09 17.33
C ILE A 296 31.93 17.22 16.86
N ASP A 297 32.54 17.96 17.78
CA ASP A 297 33.53 18.98 17.42
C ASP A 297 34.82 18.34 16.87
N ASP A 298 35.19 17.13 17.30
CA ASP A 298 36.31 16.39 16.72
C ASP A 298 36.00 15.87 15.31
N LEU A 299 34.75 15.49 15.04
CA LEU A 299 34.28 15.19 13.68
C LEU A 299 34.42 16.42 12.79
N LEU A 300 34.00 17.59 13.29
CA LEU A 300 34.04 18.84 12.52
C LEU A 300 35.47 19.32 12.22
N LYS A 301 36.47 18.93 13.01
CA LYS A 301 37.89 19.15 12.68
C LYS A 301 38.32 18.28 11.49
N ARG A 302 37.86 17.03 11.40
CA ARG A 302 38.16 16.14 10.25
C ARG A 302 37.48 16.61 8.96
N VAL A 303 36.34 17.29 9.09
CA VAL A 303 35.63 17.90 7.95
C VAL A 303 36.47 19.01 7.26
N ASP A 304 37.39 19.68 7.97
CA ASP A 304 38.16 20.80 7.39
C ASP A 304 39.04 20.41 6.21
N SER A 305 39.57 19.18 6.20
CA SER A 305 40.39 18.62 5.12
C SER A 305 39.59 17.89 4.05
N SER A 306 38.25 17.92 4.10
CA SER A 306 37.38 17.10 3.25
C SER A 306 36.50 17.97 2.34
N GLN A 307 36.42 17.61 1.06
CA GLN A 307 35.49 18.23 0.11
C GLN A 307 34.16 17.48 0.03
N ILE A 308 34.17 16.16 0.24
CA ILE A 308 32.97 15.33 0.25
C ILE A 308 32.82 14.76 1.64
N VAL A 309 31.67 14.97 2.26
CA VAL A 309 31.31 14.36 3.54
C VAL A 309 29.99 13.64 3.37
N ILE A 310 29.98 12.35 3.70
CA ILE A 310 28.82 11.48 3.54
C ILE A 310 28.41 10.99 4.91
N PHE A 311 27.17 11.25 5.29
CA PHE A 311 26.51 10.57 6.40
C PHE A 311 25.58 9.52 5.83
N ASN A 312 25.47 8.37 6.49
CA ASN A 312 24.37 7.46 6.18
C ASN A 312 23.16 7.64 7.10
N GLU A 313 22.03 7.06 6.72
CA GLU A 313 20.80 6.98 7.51
C GLU A 313 20.10 5.64 7.36
N ALA A 314 19.41 5.25 8.42
CA ALA A 314 18.29 4.32 8.36
C ALA A 314 17.03 5.10 7.97
N HIS A 315 16.34 4.70 6.90
CA HIS A 315 15.21 5.45 6.34
C HIS A 315 14.02 5.61 7.27
N ASN A 316 13.92 4.74 8.28
CA ASN A 316 12.90 4.72 9.33
C ASN A 316 13.34 5.42 10.63
N CYS A 317 14.51 6.08 10.65
CA CYS A 317 15.07 6.77 11.81
C CYS A 317 15.29 8.28 11.54
N PRO A 318 14.27 9.13 11.80
CA PRO A 318 14.38 10.58 11.60
C PRO A 318 15.50 11.26 12.40
N GLN A 319 15.99 10.65 13.47
CA GLN A 319 17.08 11.18 14.31
C GLN A 319 18.41 11.30 13.55
N HIS A 320 18.66 10.44 12.57
CA HIS A 320 19.83 10.55 11.69
C HIS A 320 19.79 11.84 10.87
N ARG A 321 18.61 12.19 10.35
CA ARG A 321 18.36 13.44 9.62
C ARG A 321 18.45 14.64 10.54
N TYR A 322 17.95 14.48 11.77
CA TYR A 322 18.01 15.51 12.80
C TYR A 322 19.44 15.90 13.14
N LEU A 323 20.34 14.93 13.35
CA LEU A 323 21.76 15.20 13.57
C LEU A 323 22.35 16.04 12.41
N VAL A 324 22.17 15.61 11.16
CA VAL A 324 22.67 16.36 9.99
C VAL A 324 22.09 17.78 9.96
N GLY A 325 20.82 17.95 10.28
CA GLY A 325 20.17 19.26 10.39
C GLY A 325 20.84 20.17 11.39
N THR A 326 21.18 19.66 12.58
CA THR A 326 21.88 20.45 13.63
C THR A 326 23.30 20.88 13.22
N LEU A 327 23.88 20.24 12.20
CA LEU A 327 25.21 20.54 11.71
C LEU A 327 25.22 21.50 10.52
N LEU A 328 24.07 21.81 9.91
CA LEU A 328 23.98 22.60 8.67
C LEU A 328 24.76 23.91 8.75
N GLU A 329 24.57 24.70 9.81
CA GLU A 329 25.26 25.99 9.97
C GLU A 329 26.78 25.80 10.02
N LYS A 330 27.27 24.82 10.80
CA LYS A 330 28.69 24.53 10.93
C LYS A 330 29.29 24.07 9.59
N PHE A 331 28.57 23.24 8.82
CA PHE A 331 28.98 22.86 7.46
C PHE A 331 29.01 24.06 6.52
N TYR A 332 28.00 24.93 6.58
CA TYR A 332 27.93 26.13 5.76
C TYR A 332 29.10 27.10 6.06
N GLN A 333 29.43 27.30 7.33
CA GLN A 333 30.59 28.10 7.76
C GLN A 333 31.91 27.51 7.24
N LYS A 334 32.01 26.18 7.10
CA LYS A 334 33.18 25.47 6.53
C LYS A 334 33.22 25.44 5.00
N GLY A 335 32.30 26.14 4.34
CA GLY A 335 32.27 26.32 2.89
C GLY A 335 31.41 25.32 2.13
N PHE A 336 30.69 24.42 2.80
CA PHE A 336 29.76 23.50 2.14
C PHE A 336 28.57 24.28 1.56
N ARG A 337 28.27 24.03 0.29
CA ARG A 337 27.19 24.72 -0.45
C ARG A 337 26.26 23.77 -1.17
N TYR A 338 26.56 22.49 -1.21
CA TYR A 338 25.75 21.46 -1.86
C TYR A 338 25.29 20.43 -0.83
N LEU A 339 24.00 20.08 -0.87
CA LEU A 339 23.41 19.02 -0.06
C LEU A 339 22.73 18.00 -0.98
N GLY A 340 23.34 16.83 -1.13
CA GLY A 340 22.80 15.72 -1.91
C GLY A 340 21.96 14.78 -1.04
N LEU A 341 20.74 14.47 -1.47
CA LEU A 341 19.80 13.63 -0.73
C LEU A 341 19.27 12.46 -1.59
N GLU A 342 19.30 11.24 -1.05
CA GLU A 342 18.64 10.06 -1.60
C GLU A 342 17.13 10.09 -1.33
N ALA A 343 16.43 11.04 -1.95
CA ALA A 343 15.01 11.22 -1.64
C ALA A 343 14.16 11.73 -2.80
N PHE A 344 14.72 12.45 -3.78
CA PHE A 344 13.93 13.17 -4.77
C PHE A 344 13.54 12.29 -5.96
N PHE A 345 12.26 12.34 -6.33
CA PHE A 345 11.80 11.99 -7.67
C PHE A 345 12.06 13.14 -8.66
N ASN A 346 11.91 14.38 -8.19
CA ASN A 346 12.12 15.59 -8.96
C ASN A 346 12.50 16.76 -8.04
N ASP A 347 13.74 17.23 -8.17
CA ASP A 347 14.29 18.37 -7.41
C ASP A 347 13.83 19.74 -7.95
N SER A 348 13.36 19.82 -9.21
CA SER A 348 12.91 21.07 -9.83
C SER A 348 11.65 21.65 -9.15
N LEU A 349 10.80 20.80 -8.57
CA LEU A 349 9.63 21.23 -7.81
C LEU A 349 10.00 22.00 -6.54
N LEU A 350 11.11 21.63 -5.88
CA LEU A 350 11.62 22.35 -4.71
C LEU A 350 12.10 23.75 -5.13
N ILE A 351 12.90 23.82 -6.20
CA ILE A 351 13.44 25.08 -6.73
C ILE A 351 12.32 26.08 -7.06
N LYS A 352 11.19 25.59 -7.61
CA LYS A 352 10.06 26.44 -7.99
C LYS A 352 9.27 26.99 -6.79
N LYS A 353 9.19 26.24 -5.69
CA LYS A 353 8.28 26.54 -4.56
C LYS A 353 8.98 27.08 -3.32
N GLY A 354 10.25 26.73 -3.12
CA GLY A 354 11.01 27.05 -1.90
C GLY A 354 10.69 26.14 -0.70
N TYR A 355 9.84 25.12 -0.86
CA TYR A 355 9.49 24.16 0.21
C TYR A 355 9.16 22.77 -0.35
N PRO A 356 9.37 21.68 0.44
CA PRO A 356 9.09 20.32 0.02
C PRO A 356 7.60 19.96 0.10
N THR A 357 7.19 19.06 -0.80
CA THR A 357 5.84 18.50 -0.93
C THR A 357 5.92 16.99 -1.09
N SER A 358 4.81 16.27 -0.89
CA SER A 358 4.76 14.81 -1.06
C SER A 358 5.03 14.33 -2.50
N GLY A 359 4.98 15.24 -3.48
CA GLY A 359 5.37 14.99 -4.87
C GLY A 359 6.88 15.14 -5.13
N ASN A 360 7.66 15.69 -4.20
CA ASN A 360 9.11 15.85 -4.40
C ASN A 360 9.87 14.53 -4.27
N GLY A 361 9.40 13.60 -3.43
CA GLY A 361 10.16 12.43 -3.06
C GLY A 361 9.44 11.52 -2.07
N PHE A 362 9.76 10.23 -2.06
CA PHE A 362 9.17 9.26 -1.14
C PHE A 362 9.54 9.56 0.32
N TYR A 363 10.84 9.59 0.64
CA TYR A 363 11.30 9.82 2.02
C TYR A 363 11.08 11.27 2.51
N LEU A 364 10.93 12.23 1.58
CA LEU A 364 10.60 13.62 1.93
C LEU A 364 9.21 13.78 2.55
N ARG A 365 8.38 12.74 2.55
CA ARG A 365 7.07 12.74 3.22
C ARG A 365 7.19 12.74 4.74
N GLU A 366 8.37 12.40 5.26
CA GLU A 366 8.71 12.46 6.69
C GLU A 366 9.02 13.91 7.11
N PRO A 367 8.38 14.44 8.18
CA PRO A 367 8.51 15.84 8.59
C PRO A 367 9.94 16.33 8.87
N VAL A 368 10.79 15.55 9.55
CA VAL A 368 12.17 15.94 9.87
C VAL A 368 13.01 16.04 8.60
N PHE A 369 12.85 15.11 7.65
CA PHE A 369 13.51 15.20 6.36
C PHE A 369 13.07 16.44 5.57
N ALA A 370 11.77 16.72 5.54
CA ALA A 370 11.25 17.92 4.91
C ALA A 370 11.80 19.20 5.58
N ASN A 371 11.93 19.23 6.90
CA ASN A 371 12.54 20.35 7.60
C ASN A 371 14.02 20.51 7.28
N LEU A 372 14.77 19.40 7.14
CA LEU A 372 16.18 19.45 6.72
C LEU A 372 16.31 20.15 5.37
N VAL A 373 15.42 19.82 4.42
CA VAL A 373 15.36 20.49 3.11
C VAL A 373 15.02 21.97 3.24
N ARG A 374 14.01 22.34 4.07
CA ARG A 374 13.63 23.74 4.29
C ARG A 374 14.79 24.57 4.84
N GLU A 375 15.43 24.08 5.90
CA GLU A 375 16.50 24.81 6.56
C GLU A 375 17.76 24.89 5.71
N ALA A 376 18.14 23.80 5.03
CA ALA A 376 19.25 23.83 4.08
C ALA A 376 18.99 24.84 2.94
N HIS A 377 17.78 24.84 2.37
CA HIS A 377 17.41 25.78 1.32
C HIS A 377 17.42 27.23 1.82
N LYS A 378 16.83 27.51 2.99
CA LYS A 378 16.81 28.83 3.63
C LYS A 378 18.23 29.36 3.91
N MET A 379 19.15 28.47 4.31
CA MET A 379 20.56 28.81 4.55
C MET A 379 21.36 29.04 3.25
N GLY A 380 20.82 28.64 2.09
CA GLY A 380 21.44 28.82 0.79
C GLY A 380 22.24 27.62 0.28
N PHE A 381 22.00 26.42 0.80
CA PHE A 381 22.47 25.19 0.16
C PHE A 381 21.74 24.96 -1.17
N LYS A 382 22.50 24.52 -2.17
CA LYS A 382 21.97 23.88 -3.38
C LYS A 382 21.59 22.44 -3.03
N VAL A 383 20.32 22.23 -2.68
CA VAL A 383 19.77 20.91 -2.38
C VAL A 383 19.42 20.18 -3.67
N PHE A 384 19.85 18.93 -3.83
CA PHE A 384 19.59 18.14 -5.04
C PHE A 384 19.38 16.66 -4.73
N GLY A 385 18.65 15.98 -5.62
CA GLY A 385 18.53 14.52 -5.61
C GLY A 385 19.62 13.85 -6.43
N TYR A 386 20.12 12.71 -5.99
CA TYR A 386 21.10 11.93 -6.76
C TYR A 386 20.67 10.50 -7.08
N ASP A 387 19.53 10.05 -6.57
CA ASP A 387 19.10 8.66 -6.70
C ASP A 387 18.85 8.22 -8.15
N SER A 388 18.84 6.90 -8.38
CA SER A 388 18.62 6.26 -9.69
C SER A 388 17.72 5.03 -9.53
N ASP A 389 16.76 4.87 -10.46
CA ASP A 389 15.86 3.71 -10.51
C ASP A 389 16.52 2.47 -11.16
N HIS A 390 17.76 2.58 -11.66
CA HIS A 390 18.46 1.50 -12.35
C HIS A 390 19.16 0.56 -11.38
N ASN A 391 18.45 -0.45 -10.85
CA ASN A 391 18.96 -1.35 -9.81
C ASN A 391 20.38 -1.93 -10.06
N ASN A 392 20.71 -2.32 -11.29
CA ASN A 392 22.01 -2.95 -11.60
C ASN A 392 23.19 -1.96 -11.68
N THR A 393 22.92 -0.66 -11.85
CA THR A 393 23.93 0.40 -12.00
C THR A 393 23.76 1.52 -10.98
N ARG A 394 22.85 1.35 -10.00
CA ARG A 394 22.40 2.39 -9.08
C ARG A 394 23.55 3.13 -8.41
N GLU A 395 24.53 2.42 -7.85
CA GLU A 395 25.69 3.02 -7.19
C GLU A 395 26.53 3.91 -8.14
N ILE A 396 26.67 3.49 -9.40
CA ILE A 396 27.43 4.22 -10.43
C ILE A 396 26.67 5.46 -10.84
N ASP A 397 25.36 5.33 -11.08
CA ASP A 397 24.50 6.44 -11.49
C ASP A 397 24.36 7.48 -10.38
N GLN A 398 24.23 7.04 -9.13
CA GLN A 398 24.22 7.92 -7.96
C GLN A 398 25.50 8.74 -7.87
N ALA A 399 26.66 8.09 -7.96
CA ALA A 399 27.95 8.77 -7.96
C ALA A 399 28.07 9.78 -9.12
N LYS A 400 27.69 9.36 -10.34
CA LYS A 400 27.72 10.23 -11.52
C LYS A 400 26.81 11.44 -11.35
N ASN A 401 25.61 11.27 -10.82
CA ASN A 401 24.67 12.36 -10.55
C ASN A 401 25.23 13.36 -9.55
N ILE A 402 25.89 12.88 -8.48
CA ILE A 402 26.57 13.75 -7.52
C ILE A 402 27.68 14.55 -8.22
N TYR A 403 28.55 13.88 -8.96
CA TYR A 403 29.66 14.51 -9.68
C TYR A 403 29.17 15.57 -10.66
N ASP A 404 28.25 15.23 -11.56
CA ASP A 404 27.73 16.12 -12.60
C ASP A 404 26.99 17.34 -12.04
N LYS A 405 26.39 17.21 -10.85
CA LYS A 405 25.69 18.33 -10.19
C LYS A 405 26.63 19.19 -9.35
N THR A 406 27.82 18.71 -9.00
CA THR A 406 28.72 19.37 -8.03
C THR A 406 30.16 19.47 -8.57
N ILE A 407 31.03 18.54 -8.21
CA ILE A 407 32.49 18.59 -8.43
C ILE A 407 32.86 18.64 -9.91
N GLY A 408 32.08 18.01 -10.79
CA GLY A 408 32.28 18.08 -12.23
C GLY A 408 32.04 19.47 -12.82
N LYS A 409 31.31 20.34 -12.11
CA LYS A 409 31.08 21.75 -12.49
C LYS A 409 32.00 22.71 -11.74
N ASP A 410 32.37 22.36 -10.51
CA ASP A 410 33.19 23.17 -9.61
C ASP A 410 34.13 22.24 -8.84
N PRO A 411 35.41 22.08 -9.28
CA PRO A 411 36.37 21.19 -8.63
C PRO A 411 36.66 21.51 -7.15
N GLU A 412 36.35 22.73 -6.70
CA GLU A 412 36.51 23.19 -5.32
C GLU A 412 35.23 23.04 -4.49
N ALA A 413 34.13 22.54 -5.09
CA ALA A 413 32.86 22.35 -4.42
C ALA A 413 33.02 21.49 -3.15
N LYS A 414 32.41 21.95 -2.06
CA LYS A 414 32.22 21.18 -0.84
C LYS A 414 30.79 20.66 -0.75
N VAL A 415 30.65 19.34 -0.65
CA VAL A 415 29.41 18.59 -0.82
C VAL A 415 29.13 17.77 0.42
N LEU A 416 27.97 18.01 1.03
CA LEU A 416 27.42 17.19 2.09
C LEU A 416 26.41 16.22 1.46
N ILE A 417 26.47 14.95 1.82
CA ILE A 417 25.62 13.89 1.27
C ILE A 417 24.97 13.13 2.42
N LEU A 418 23.67 12.87 2.30
CA LEU A 418 22.94 11.97 3.18
C LEU A 418 22.42 10.78 2.37
N ALA A 419 22.91 9.59 2.70
CA ALA A 419 22.68 8.36 1.95
C ALA A 419 22.01 7.26 2.78
N GLY A 420 21.27 6.35 2.15
CA GLY A 420 20.73 5.17 2.80
C GLY A 420 21.83 4.14 3.11
N TYR A 421 21.90 3.69 4.36
CA TYR A 421 22.71 2.55 4.81
C TYR A 421 24.09 2.40 4.14
N ALA A 422 24.23 1.41 3.26
CA ALA A 422 25.49 0.91 2.74
C ALA A 422 26.04 1.70 1.54
N HIS A 423 25.31 2.70 1.01
CA HIS A 423 25.81 3.53 -0.10
C HIS A 423 27.13 4.23 0.21
N ILE A 424 27.41 4.41 1.50
CA ILE A 424 28.64 5.01 1.99
C ILE A 424 29.89 4.10 1.88
N LEU A 425 29.73 2.81 1.61
CA LEU A 425 30.83 1.86 1.63
C LEU A 425 31.77 2.00 0.40
N PRO A 426 33.06 1.62 0.53
CA PRO A 426 34.05 1.74 -0.56
C PRO A 426 33.75 0.93 -1.82
N ASN A 427 32.91 -0.10 -1.74
CA ASN A 427 32.50 -0.89 -2.92
C ASN A 427 31.21 -0.35 -3.58
N ASN A 428 30.54 0.61 -2.94
CA ASN A 428 29.25 1.17 -3.32
C ASN A 428 29.42 2.63 -3.82
N MET A 429 28.38 3.46 -3.72
CA MET A 429 28.32 4.83 -4.24
C MET A 429 29.53 5.67 -3.82
N ALA A 430 29.94 5.65 -2.54
CA ALA A 430 31.09 6.42 -2.08
C ALA A 430 32.39 6.06 -2.82
N GLY A 431 32.63 4.77 -3.04
CA GLY A 431 33.78 4.30 -3.82
C GLY A 431 33.71 4.68 -5.29
N LYS A 432 32.52 4.59 -5.90
CA LYS A 432 32.31 5.06 -7.29
C LYS A 432 32.54 6.56 -7.40
N LEU A 433 32.06 7.33 -6.43
CA LEU A 433 32.23 8.78 -6.36
C LEU A 433 33.71 9.17 -6.21
N LYS A 434 34.45 8.47 -5.34
CA LYS A 434 35.92 8.61 -5.23
C LYS A 434 36.60 8.38 -6.57
N ALA A 435 36.26 7.29 -7.25
CA ALA A 435 36.89 6.92 -8.52
C ALA A 435 36.67 7.97 -9.63
N ILE A 436 35.48 8.56 -9.73
CA ILE A 436 35.17 9.56 -10.78
C ILE A 436 35.59 10.98 -10.41
N SER A 437 35.57 11.35 -9.12
CA SER A 437 35.89 12.71 -8.67
C SER A 437 37.36 12.92 -8.36
N GLY A 438 38.10 11.84 -8.07
CA GLY A 438 39.47 11.90 -7.56
C GLY A 438 39.58 12.49 -6.15
N LYS A 439 38.46 12.67 -5.44
CA LYS A 439 38.41 13.22 -4.08
C LYS A 439 38.06 12.11 -3.09
N GLU A 440 38.75 12.09 -1.95
CA GLU A 440 38.45 11.15 -0.86
C GLU A 440 37.20 11.60 -0.10
N PRO A 441 36.12 10.81 -0.05
CA PRO A 441 34.98 11.12 0.80
C PRO A 441 35.28 10.79 2.25
N LEU A 442 34.94 11.70 3.17
CA LEU A 442 34.86 11.38 4.60
C LEU A 442 33.53 10.68 4.88
N THR A 443 33.60 9.44 5.31
CA THR A 443 32.46 8.54 5.51
C THR A 443 32.10 8.38 6.98
N ILE A 444 30.85 8.71 7.33
CA ILE A 444 30.36 8.74 8.70
C ILE A 444 29.11 7.86 8.80
N ASP A 445 29.25 6.75 9.52
CA ASP A 445 28.16 5.80 9.76
C ASP A 445 27.47 6.08 11.10
N GLN A 446 26.14 6.16 11.08
CA GLN A 446 25.27 6.20 12.25
C GLN A 446 24.28 5.02 12.28
N THR A 447 24.26 4.18 11.24
CA THR A 447 23.34 3.02 11.16
C THR A 447 23.82 1.79 11.93
N TYR A 448 25.13 1.61 12.09
CA TYR A 448 25.72 0.49 12.82
C TYR A 448 25.31 0.52 14.29
N THR A 449 25.28 1.71 14.91
CA THR A 449 24.87 1.87 16.31
C THR A 449 23.37 1.97 16.48
N TYR A 450 22.60 2.27 15.41
CA TYR A 450 21.15 2.40 15.47
C TYR A 450 20.48 1.18 16.08
N LEU A 451 20.92 -0.04 15.75
CA LEU A 451 20.35 -1.27 16.31
C LEU A 451 20.58 -1.42 17.82
N HIS A 452 21.66 -0.83 18.34
CA HIS A 452 21.93 -0.79 19.77
C HIS A 452 21.16 0.34 20.45
N HIS A 453 21.00 1.48 19.77
CA HIS A 453 20.11 2.55 20.20
C HIS A 453 18.68 2.05 20.39
N LEU A 454 18.20 1.18 19.49
CA LEU A 454 16.88 0.58 19.63
C LEU A 454 16.68 -0.06 20.99
N ASN A 455 17.70 -0.68 21.58
CA ASN A 455 17.58 -1.39 22.87
C ASN A 455 17.81 -0.49 24.10
N ASN A 456 18.21 0.77 23.90
CA ASN A 456 18.45 1.69 25.02
C ASN A 456 17.19 2.52 25.32
N GLU A 457 16.54 2.21 26.45
CA GLU A 457 15.35 2.95 26.91
C GLU A 457 15.69 4.37 27.39
N VAL A 458 16.94 4.63 27.79
CA VAL A 458 17.38 5.93 28.30
C VAL A 458 18.18 6.67 27.22
N LYS A 459 17.52 7.62 26.55
CA LYS A 459 18.16 8.53 25.61
C LYS A 459 18.77 9.70 26.37
N ASN A 460 20.07 9.93 26.21
CA ASN A 460 20.79 11.01 26.88
C ASN A 460 20.87 12.30 26.05
N ASP A 461 20.23 12.33 24.88
CA ASP A 461 20.19 13.47 23.97
C ASP A 461 21.60 13.92 23.54
N GLN A 462 22.39 12.96 23.05
CA GLN A 462 23.78 13.14 22.66
C GLN A 462 24.08 12.47 21.30
N ALA A 463 25.09 13.02 20.63
CA ALA A 463 25.76 12.36 19.52
C ALA A 463 27.27 12.45 19.73
N TYR A 464 27.98 11.38 19.45
CA TYR A 464 29.43 11.32 19.65
C TYR A 464 30.08 10.21 18.82
N ILE A 465 31.39 10.32 18.63
CA ILE A 465 32.18 9.32 17.90
C ILE A 465 32.44 8.15 18.84
N ILE A 466 32.20 6.92 18.37
CA ILE A 466 32.47 5.71 19.16
C ILE A 466 33.85 5.14 18.85
N GLN A 467 34.42 4.41 19.82
CA GLN A 467 35.62 3.62 19.62
C GLN A 467 35.31 2.39 18.76
N ASP A 468 36.03 2.23 17.65
CA ASP A 468 35.80 1.16 16.68
C ASP A 468 36.66 -0.09 16.91
N GLN A 469 37.74 0.04 17.68
CA GLN A 469 38.67 -1.04 17.98
C GLN A 469 37.97 -2.19 18.72
N GLY A 470 38.00 -3.39 18.12
CA GLY A 470 37.41 -4.60 18.69
C GLY A 470 35.93 -4.81 18.36
N LEU A 471 35.30 -3.90 17.61
CA LEU A 471 33.94 -4.10 17.11
C LEU A 471 33.93 -5.17 16.01
N LYS A 472 32.96 -6.10 16.09
CA LYS A 472 32.74 -7.15 15.10
C LYS A 472 31.79 -6.65 14.02
N ASN A 473 31.99 -7.06 12.76
CA ASN A 473 31.11 -6.72 11.64
C ASN A 473 30.89 -5.21 11.43
N LYS A 474 31.84 -4.37 11.88
CA LYS A 474 31.77 -2.93 11.64
C LYS A 474 31.88 -2.63 10.13
N PRO A 475 31.16 -1.63 9.62
CA PRO A 475 31.32 -1.19 8.23
C PRO A 475 32.72 -0.58 8.02
N ASP A 476 33.19 -0.65 6.78
CA ASP A 476 34.45 -0.02 6.35
C ASP A 476 34.19 1.47 6.06
N VAL A 477 34.31 2.29 7.10
CA VAL A 477 34.05 3.74 7.11
C VAL A 477 35.04 4.45 8.03
N ASP A 478 35.19 5.77 7.85
CA ASP A 478 36.14 6.57 8.62
C ASP A 478 35.72 6.80 10.07
N MET A 479 34.40 6.87 10.32
CA MET A 479 33.83 7.22 11.62
C MET A 479 32.52 6.49 11.89
N LEU A 480 32.36 6.01 13.11
CA LEU A 480 31.11 5.47 13.63
C LEU A 480 30.56 6.43 14.69
N LEU A 481 29.28 6.72 14.63
CA LEU A 481 28.60 7.62 15.57
C LEU A 481 27.60 6.86 16.43
N TRP A 482 27.56 7.20 17.71
CA TRP A 482 26.36 7.05 18.52
C TRP A 482 25.48 8.27 18.32
N ASN A 483 24.18 8.06 18.12
CA ASN A 483 23.20 9.13 17.97
C ASN A 483 21.91 8.76 18.70
N ASP A 484 21.68 9.35 19.86
CA ASP A 484 20.43 9.24 20.62
C ASP A 484 19.74 10.60 20.83
N LEU A 485 20.02 11.55 19.93
CA LEU A 485 19.44 12.88 19.95
C LEU A 485 17.91 12.84 19.98
N VAL A 486 17.33 13.73 20.76
CA VAL A 486 15.89 13.97 20.78
C VAL A 486 15.57 15.08 19.77
N ILE A 487 14.54 14.86 18.96
CA ILE A 487 14.04 15.88 18.03
C ILE A 487 13.35 16.97 18.87
N LYS A 488 13.99 18.14 19.02
CA LYS A 488 13.52 19.20 19.94
C LYS A 488 12.53 20.16 19.28
N ASN A 489 12.81 20.57 18.05
CA ASN A 489 12.05 21.56 17.30
C ASN A 489 12.12 21.28 15.79
N ASN A 490 11.37 22.06 15.01
CA ASN A 490 11.29 21.92 13.55
C ASN A 490 12.41 22.62 12.77
N CYS A 491 13.41 23.20 13.46
CA CYS A 491 14.49 23.94 12.79
C CYS A 491 15.89 23.57 13.32
N PHE A 492 16.05 22.41 13.94
CA PHE A 492 17.34 21.89 14.41
C PHE A 492 18.11 22.84 15.34
N SER A 493 17.37 23.68 16.09
CA SER A 493 17.93 24.75 16.93
C SER A 493 18.74 25.82 16.17
N LEU A 494 18.53 25.95 14.86
CA LEU A 494 19.14 26.98 14.02
C LEU A 494 18.48 28.36 14.19
N HIS A 495 17.24 28.39 14.70
CA HIS A 495 16.49 29.63 15.00
C HIS A 495 15.94 29.58 16.43
N GLU A 496 15.49 30.73 16.93
CA GLU A 496 14.76 30.80 18.20
C GLU A 496 13.51 29.91 18.14
N SER A 497 13.33 29.09 19.18
CA SER A 497 12.16 28.23 19.35
C SER A 497 11.57 28.39 20.75
N ARG A 498 10.25 28.29 20.84
CA ARG A 498 9.49 28.44 22.08
C ARG A 498 8.64 27.22 22.33
N SER A 499 8.52 26.83 23.61
CA SER A 499 7.57 25.81 24.02
C SER A 499 6.15 26.37 23.92
N VAL A 500 5.28 25.65 23.23
CA VAL A 500 3.90 26.03 22.95
C VAL A 500 2.98 24.94 23.48
N LYS A 501 1.96 25.38 24.22
CA LYS A 501 0.87 24.53 24.66
C LYS A 501 -0.34 24.74 23.77
N ILE A 502 -0.69 23.72 23.00
CA ILE A 502 -1.84 23.73 22.09
C ILE A 502 -2.98 22.96 22.75
N ASN A 503 -4.13 23.60 22.92
CA ASN A 503 -5.32 22.94 23.45
C ASN A 503 -5.95 22.07 22.36
N VAL A 504 -6.24 20.81 22.68
CA VAL A 504 -6.90 19.90 21.75
C VAL A 504 -8.40 20.21 21.76
N PRO A 505 -9.05 20.50 20.61
CA PRO A 505 -10.46 20.80 20.56
C PRO A 505 -11.34 19.66 21.11
N ASP A 506 -12.40 20.00 21.84
CA ASP A 506 -13.36 19.01 22.36
C ASP A 506 -13.97 18.13 21.27
N SER A 507 -14.11 18.68 20.05
CA SER A 507 -14.63 17.97 18.87
C SER A 507 -13.79 16.75 18.46
N VAL A 508 -12.52 16.68 18.88
CA VAL A 508 -11.60 15.60 18.50
C VAL A 508 -11.11 14.75 19.68
N MET A 509 -11.42 15.16 20.92
CA MET A 509 -10.85 14.57 22.16
C MET A 509 -11.14 13.07 22.35
N ASN A 510 -12.20 12.54 21.72
CA ASN A 510 -12.59 11.13 21.85
C ASN A 510 -12.09 10.24 20.70
N ASN A 511 -11.41 10.80 19.70
CA ASN A 511 -10.92 10.07 18.54
C ASN A 511 -9.40 10.05 18.53
N THR A 512 -8.82 9.00 17.97
CA THR A 512 -7.43 9.07 17.54
C THR A 512 -7.30 10.18 16.50
N THR A 513 -6.40 11.13 16.75
CA THR A 513 -6.30 12.36 15.96
C THR A 513 -4.85 12.58 15.55
N VAL A 514 -4.63 12.86 14.27
CA VAL A 514 -3.35 13.31 13.76
C VAL A 514 -3.33 14.83 13.76
N VAL A 515 -2.40 15.42 14.50
CA VAL A 515 -2.19 16.86 14.54
C VAL A 515 -1.03 17.20 13.63
N CYS A 516 -1.32 17.88 12.53
CA CYS A 516 -0.34 18.32 11.53
C CYS A 516 -0.18 19.84 11.61
N ILE A 517 1.03 20.31 11.87
CA ILE A 517 1.37 21.74 11.91
C ILE A 517 2.10 22.09 10.62
N TYR A 518 1.58 23.04 9.86
CA TYR A 518 2.16 23.52 8.60
C TYR A 518 2.62 24.96 8.74
N ASN A 519 3.69 25.34 8.04
CA ASN A 519 3.97 26.75 7.79
C ASN A 519 2.77 27.37 7.04
N LYS A 520 2.23 28.47 7.54
CA LYS A 520 1.03 29.10 6.98
C LYS A 520 1.23 29.59 5.54
N ASN A 521 2.43 30.01 5.18
CA ASN A 521 2.77 30.42 3.81
C ASN A 521 2.80 29.26 2.80
N GLU A 522 2.83 28.01 3.29
CA GLU A 522 2.74 26.81 2.44
C GLU A 522 1.26 26.40 2.19
N TYR A 523 0.30 27.14 2.77
CA TYR A 523 -1.16 26.94 2.73
C TYR A 523 -1.86 28.11 2.00
N PRO A 524 -2.86 27.93 1.08
CA PRO A 524 -3.62 26.74 0.71
C PRO A 524 -3.30 26.14 -0.69
N TYR A 525 -3.72 24.89 -0.88
CA TYR A 525 -3.16 23.90 -1.82
C TYR A 525 -3.62 23.94 -3.28
N SER A 526 -2.87 23.22 -4.13
CA SER A 526 -3.33 22.60 -5.39
C SER A 526 -3.29 21.07 -5.25
N ASP A 527 -4.22 20.35 -5.90
CA ASP A 527 -4.52 18.91 -5.69
C ASP A 527 -3.37 17.92 -5.92
N LYS A 528 -2.19 18.35 -6.41
CA LYS A 528 -1.05 17.47 -6.72
C LYS A 528 0.21 17.70 -5.89
N ASN A 529 0.23 18.70 -5.00
CA ASN A 529 1.47 19.12 -4.32
C ASN A 529 1.23 19.48 -2.86
N ILE A 530 0.87 18.48 -2.06
CA ILE A 530 0.57 18.64 -0.63
C ILE A 530 1.90 18.90 0.11
N PRO A 531 2.10 20.07 0.76
CA PRO A 531 3.25 20.32 1.63
C PRO A 531 3.28 19.33 2.79
N ILE A 532 4.46 19.18 3.35
CA ILE A 532 4.71 18.29 4.47
C ILE A 532 4.58 19.11 5.76
N PRO A 533 3.95 18.62 6.83
CA PRO A 533 3.92 19.35 8.09
C PRO A 533 5.35 19.57 8.62
N VAL A 534 5.55 20.66 9.35
CA VAL A 534 6.81 20.94 10.05
C VAL A 534 6.90 20.16 11.36
N ILE A 535 5.77 19.88 11.99
CA ILE A 535 5.63 19.01 13.16
C ILE A 535 4.37 18.18 12.98
N LEU A 536 4.44 16.91 13.36
CA LEU A 536 3.30 16.00 13.36
C LEU A 536 3.25 15.25 14.69
N GLN A 537 2.04 15.02 15.20
CA GLN A 537 1.83 14.16 16.36
C GLN A 537 0.53 13.38 16.27
N VAL A 538 0.58 12.08 16.59
CA VAL A 538 -0.60 11.23 16.73
C VAL A 538 -1.05 11.21 18.19
N ILE A 539 -2.30 11.58 18.45
CA ILE A 539 -2.94 11.56 19.76
C ILE A 539 -3.89 10.36 19.81
N LYS A 540 -3.57 9.35 20.63
CA LYS A 540 -4.40 8.14 20.82
C LYS A 540 -5.32 8.18 22.06
N ASN A 541 -5.04 9.09 23.01
CA ASN A 541 -5.74 9.20 24.30
C ASN A 541 -6.52 10.51 24.41
N LYS A 542 -7.40 10.63 25.42
CA LYS A 542 -8.11 11.88 25.79
C LYS A 542 -7.18 12.97 26.33
N LYS A 543 -6.15 13.34 25.58
CA LYS A 543 -5.26 14.46 25.91
C LYS A 543 -6.01 15.76 25.65
N THR A 544 -5.97 16.65 26.64
CA THR A 544 -6.57 17.99 26.53
C THR A 544 -5.62 19.01 25.92
N ASN A 545 -4.32 18.71 25.88
CA ASN A 545 -3.30 19.59 25.34
C ASN A 545 -2.10 18.81 24.80
N ILE A 546 -1.34 19.49 23.94
CA ILE A 546 -0.08 19.06 23.38
C ILE A 546 0.96 20.12 23.72
N GLU A 547 2.14 19.69 24.14
CA GLU A 547 3.29 20.56 24.36
C GLU A 547 4.37 20.21 23.33
N LEU A 548 4.84 21.22 22.61
CA LEU A 548 5.85 21.08 21.56
C LEU A 548 6.66 22.38 21.42
N SER A 549 7.89 22.27 20.91
CA SER A 549 8.72 23.45 20.63
C SER A 549 8.65 23.81 19.15
N LEU A 550 8.23 25.03 18.85
CA LEU A 550 8.16 25.57 17.50
C LEU A 550 9.12 26.73 17.35
N CYS A 551 9.76 26.81 16.18
CA CYS A 551 10.54 27.98 15.82
C CYS A 551 9.60 29.16 15.51
N THR A 552 10.11 30.40 15.59
CA THR A 552 9.32 31.61 15.30
C THR A 552 8.68 31.54 13.91
N GLY A 553 7.39 31.84 13.80
CA GLY A 553 6.67 31.76 12.55
C GLY A 553 5.14 31.80 12.65
N GLU A 554 4.50 31.80 11.48
CA GLU A 554 3.06 31.63 11.36
C GLU A 554 2.71 30.22 10.90
N TYR A 555 1.79 29.58 11.61
CA TYR A 555 1.43 28.18 11.43
C TYR A 555 -0.07 27.98 11.21
N MET A 556 -0.38 26.92 10.47
CA MET A 556 -1.71 26.35 10.33
C MET A 556 -1.72 24.95 10.93
N ILE A 557 -2.55 24.74 11.94
CA ILE A 557 -2.74 23.45 12.61
C ILE A 557 -3.97 22.78 11.99
N LEU A 558 -3.82 21.53 11.55
CA LEU A 558 -4.91 20.67 11.12
C LEU A 558 -5.02 19.48 12.07
N TYR A 559 -6.26 19.19 12.49
CA TYR A 559 -6.62 17.98 13.21
C TYR A 559 -7.28 17.05 12.22
N LEU A 560 -6.69 15.88 11.99
CA LEU A 560 -7.14 14.90 11.01
C LEU A 560 -7.56 13.60 11.70
N ASP A 561 -8.54 12.91 11.13
CA ASP A 561 -8.86 11.53 11.52
C ASP A 561 -7.86 10.51 10.93
N ASP A 562 -8.06 9.23 11.24
CA ASP A 562 -7.24 8.11 10.76
C ASP A 562 -7.28 7.94 9.22
N TYR A 563 -8.19 8.62 8.53
CA TYR A 563 -8.34 8.57 7.07
C TYR A 563 -7.88 9.87 6.38
N GLY A 564 -7.28 10.81 7.13
CA GLY A 564 -6.81 12.08 6.60
C GLY A 564 -7.90 13.13 6.36
N ASN A 565 -9.12 12.93 6.89
CA ASN A 565 -10.18 13.95 6.82
C ASN A 565 -9.98 15.01 7.89
N ILE A 566 -10.23 16.27 7.56
CA ILE A 566 -10.14 17.37 8.52
C ILE A 566 -11.30 17.29 9.52
N LEU A 567 -10.94 17.23 10.80
CA LEU A 567 -11.84 17.37 11.93
C LEU A 567 -11.92 18.82 12.43
N SER A 568 -10.79 19.52 12.45
CA SER A 568 -10.69 20.93 12.88
C SER A 568 -9.44 21.60 12.31
N LYS A 569 -9.38 22.94 12.36
CA LYS A 569 -8.22 23.74 11.98
C LYS A 569 -8.11 25.02 12.82
N GLU A 570 -6.88 25.46 13.09
CA GLU A 570 -6.62 26.71 13.82
C GLU A 570 -5.26 27.33 13.44
N SER A 571 -5.16 28.66 13.49
CA SER A 571 -3.91 29.37 13.21
C SER A 571 -3.14 29.64 14.50
N LEU A 572 -1.81 29.56 14.42
CA LEU A 572 -0.91 29.80 15.53
C LEU A 572 0.21 30.76 15.08
N HIS A 573 0.58 31.69 15.94
CA HIS A 573 1.69 32.64 15.72
C HIS A 573 2.63 32.57 16.91
N ILE A 574 3.93 32.36 16.67
CA ILE A 574 4.98 32.13 17.68
C ILE A 574 6.06 33.19 17.63
#